data_AF-A0A0P9NS77-F1
#
_entry.id   AF-A0A0P9NS77-F1
#
_cell.length_a   1.000
_cell.length_b   1.000
_cell.length_c   1.000
_cell.angle_alpha   90.00
_cell.angle_beta   90.00
_cell.angle_gamma   90.00
#
_symmetry.space_group_name_H-M   'P 1'
#
loop_
_entity.id
_entity.type
_entity.pdbx_description
1 polymer ?
#
loop_
_entity_poly.entity_id
_entity_poly.type
_entity_poly.pdbx_seq_one_letter_code
_entity_poly.pdbx_strand_id
1 'polypeptide(L)'
;MAMVLESTATVTDELVELHDRILIKLFSSAKKKHQQQFQKQGKAINDKVRLYSKIGQALLDAKASGEDPFTAIEAVMPWDEFAQSVTDAELLARPEAFDHLHLVSENFNTLRLYTPAFLEVLQLRAAPAAQRVLDAIQQLREMNADNCRMRRPCSSSPAGNRS
;
A
#
# COMPACT_ATOMS: atom_id res chain seq x y z
N MET A 1 24.55 -36.28 -18.01
CA MET A 1 24.52 -35.51 -16.76
C MET A 1 24.61 -34.00 -16.99
N ALA A 2 25.46 -33.49 -17.91
CA ALA A 2 25.52 -32.05 -18.23
C ALA A 2 24.19 -31.49 -18.79
N MET A 3 23.55 -32.17 -19.75
CA MET A 3 22.30 -31.73 -20.40
C MET A 3 21.11 -31.57 -19.44
N VAL A 4 21.04 -32.38 -18.37
CA VAL A 4 19.97 -32.31 -17.37
C VAL A 4 20.19 -31.18 -16.36
N LEU A 5 21.46 -30.92 -16.00
CA LEU A 5 21.81 -29.79 -15.13
C LEU A 5 21.58 -28.45 -15.84
N GLU A 6 21.90 -28.38 -17.13
CA GLU A 6 21.69 -27.21 -17.98
C GLU A 6 20.19 -26.91 -18.14
N SER A 7 19.35 -27.93 -18.39
CA SER A 7 17.90 -27.72 -18.50
C SER A 7 17.25 -27.30 -17.18
N THR A 8 17.75 -27.79 -16.03
CA THR A 8 17.24 -27.36 -14.72
C THR A 8 17.63 -25.94 -14.36
N ALA A 9 18.80 -25.47 -14.81
CA ALA A 9 19.22 -24.08 -14.62
C ALA A 9 18.32 -23.13 -15.42
N THR A 10 18.05 -23.44 -16.68
CA THR A 10 17.18 -22.62 -17.55
C THR A 10 15.76 -22.49 -17.00
N VAL A 11 15.15 -23.58 -16.52
CA VAL A 11 13.79 -23.54 -15.94
C VAL A 11 13.74 -22.72 -14.64
N THR A 12 14.82 -22.72 -13.87
CA THR A 12 14.91 -21.92 -12.64
C THR A 12 15.02 -20.43 -12.96
N ASP A 13 15.84 -20.07 -13.96
CA ASP A 13 15.99 -18.68 -14.41
C ASP A 13 14.69 -18.13 -15.00
N GLU A 14 14.00 -18.91 -15.83
CA GLU A 14 12.68 -18.54 -16.39
C GLU A 14 11.63 -18.33 -15.30
N LEU A 15 11.66 -19.15 -14.23
CA LEU A 15 10.73 -19.04 -13.11
C LEU A 15 11.03 -17.82 -12.24
N VAL A 16 12.30 -17.47 -12.05
CA VAL A 16 12.72 -16.23 -11.36
C VAL A 16 12.34 -15.00 -12.18
N GLU A 17 12.56 -15.01 -13.50
CA GLU A 17 12.16 -13.91 -14.39
C GLU A 17 10.63 -13.69 -14.39
N LEU A 18 9.86 -14.78 -14.37
CA LEU A 18 8.41 -14.71 -14.23
C LEU A 18 7.99 -14.08 -12.89
N HIS A 19 8.67 -14.44 -11.80
CA HIS A 19 8.43 -13.86 -10.47
C HIS A 19 8.69 -12.35 -10.45
N ASP A 20 9.84 -11.93 -10.97
CA ASP A 20 10.21 -10.52 -11.07
C ASP A 20 9.18 -9.75 -11.90
N ARG A 21 8.71 -10.33 -13.00
CA ARG A 21 7.67 -9.73 -13.83
C ARG A 21 6.33 -9.60 -13.11
N ILE A 22 5.96 -10.58 -12.27
CA ILE A 22 4.76 -10.53 -11.43
C ILE A 22 4.90 -9.42 -10.38
N LEU A 23 6.04 -9.33 -9.70
CA LEU A 23 6.32 -8.27 -8.72
C LEU A 23 6.23 -6.89 -9.36
N ILE A 24 6.94 -6.67 -10.47
CA ILE A 24 6.94 -5.40 -11.20
C ILE A 24 5.50 -5.00 -11.58
N LYS A 25 4.69 -5.94 -12.09
CA LYS A 25 3.29 -5.65 -12.45
C LYS A 25 2.41 -5.32 -11.24
N LEU A 26 2.55 -6.05 -10.15
CA LEU A 26 1.78 -5.82 -8.92
C LEU A 26 2.10 -4.45 -8.32
N PHE A 27 3.38 -4.15 -8.10
CA PHE A 27 3.81 -2.85 -7.57
C PHE A 27 3.47 -1.69 -8.51
N SER A 28 3.61 -1.86 -9.83
CA SER A 28 3.21 -0.83 -10.79
C SER A 28 1.71 -0.56 -10.75
N SER A 29 0.90 -1.61 -10.63
CA SER A 29 -0.57 -1.48 -10.55
C SER A 29 -0.99 -0.81 -9.24
N ALA A 30 -0.37 -1.18 -8.12
CA ALA A 30 -0.57 -0.55 -6.82
C ALA A 30 -0.23 0.94 -6.86
N LYS A 31 0.95 1.28 -7.41
CA LYS A 31 1.41 2.65 -7.58
C LYS A 31 0.45 3.47 -8.46
N LYS A 32 -0.05 2.89 -9.56
CA LYS A 32 -1.01 3.55 -10.45
C LYS A 32 -2.35 3.81 -9.75
N LYS A 33 -2.90 2.81 -9.03
CA LYS A 33 -4.15 2.94 -8.26
C LYS A 33 -4.01 4.03 -7.18
N HIS A 34 -2.89 4.01 -6.45
CA HIS A 34 -2.55 5.02 -5.45
C HIS A 34 -2.47 6.43 -6.06
N GLN A 35 -1.70 6.59 -7.13
CA GLN A 35 -1.55 7.88 -7.80
C GLN A 35 -2.90 8.44 -8.28
N GLN A 36 -3.76 7.58 -8.85
CA GLN A 36 -5.10 7.99 -9.28
C GLN A 36 -6.00 8.41 -8.11
N GLN A 37 -5.98 7.66 -7.00
CA GLN A 37 -6.78 7.98 -5.83
C GLN A 37 -6.31 9.26 -5.15
N PHE A 38 -4.99 9.43 -5.02
CA PHE A 38 -4.37 10.65 -4.51
C PHE A 38 -4.71 11.87 -5.38
N GLN A 39 -4.65 11.75 -6.71
CA GLN A 39 -5.03 12.83 -7.62
C GLN A 39 -6.52 13.20 -7.46
N LYS A 40 -7.41 12.21 -7.33
CA LYS A 40 -8.85 12.45 -7.10
C LYS A 40 -9.09 13.18 -5.77
N GLN A 41 -8.47 12.72 -4.69
CA GLN A 41 -8.57 13.35 -3.38
C GLN A 41 -7.97 14.76 -3.39
N GLY A 42 -6.80 14.95 -3.99
CA GLY A 42 -6.17 16.27 -4.14
C GLY A 42 -7.03 17.25 -4.94
N LYS A 43 -7.72 16.77 -5.99
CA LYS A 43 -8.70 17.58 -6.72
C LYS A 43 -9.87 17.99 -5.82
N ALA A 44 -10.48 17.04 -5.11
CA ALA A 44 -11.59 17.32 -4.19
C ALA A 44 -11.21 18.32 -3.09
N ILE A 45 -10.00 18.21 -2.54
CA ILE A 45 -9.46 19.15 -1.55
C ILE A 45 -9.30 20.54 -2.17
N ASN A 46 -8.67 20.65 -3.34
CA ASN A 46 -8.51 21.94 -4.02
C ASN A 46 -9.86 22.59 -4.36
N ASP A 47 -10.85 21.79 -4.76
CA ASP A 47 -12.21 22.27 -5.04
C ASP A 47 -12.86 22.84 -3.76
N LYS A 48 -12.73 22.18 -2.61
CA LYS A 48 -13.23 22.68 -1.31
C LYS A 48 -12.46 23.91 -0.82
N VAL A 49 -11.12 23.96 -0.96
CA VAL A 49 -10.32 25.14 -0.62
C VAL A 49 -10.75 26.36 -1.44
N ARG A 50 -10.99 26.18 -2.74
CA ARG A 50 -11.50 27.25 -3.61
C ARG A 50 -12.90 27.70 -3.18
N LEU A 51 -13.78 26.77 -2.81
CA LEU A 51 -15.11 27.10 -2.30
C LEU A 51 -15.02 27.95 -1.02
N TYR A 52 -14.24 27.53 -0.03
CA TYR A 52 -14.10 28.29 1.22
C TYR A 52 -13.40 29.63 1.04
N SER A 53 -12.48 29.74 0.07
CA SER A 53 -11.91 31.03 -0.28
C SER A 53 -12.96 32.00 -0.83
N LYS A 54 -13.92 31.53 -1.65
CA LYS A 54 -15.02 32.37 -2.15
C LYS A 54 -15.97 32.80 -1.03
N ILE A 55 -16.32 31.87 -0.16
CA ILE A 55 -17.17 32.15 1.00
C ILE A 55 -16.46 33.16 1.93
N GLY A 56 -15.18 32.96 2.20
CA GLY A 56 -14.37 33.90 2.97
C GLY A 56 -14.32 35.30 2.35
N GLN A 57 -14.21 35.39 1.02
CA GLN A 57 -14.25 36.69 0.34
C GLN A 57 -15.63 37.35 0.46
N ALA A 58 -16.72 36.61 0.24
CA ALA A 58 -18.07 37.13 0.41
C ALA A 58 -18.33 37.65 1.84
N LEU A 59 -17.79 36.96 2.85
CA LEU A 59 -17.86 37.40 4.24
C LEU A 59 -17.04 38.65 4.53
N LEU A 60 -15.85 38.79 3.91
CA LEU A 60 -15.03 39.99 4.03
C LEU A 60 -15.74 41.20 3.39
N ASP A 61 -16.33 41.01 2.22
CA ASP A 61 -17.06 42.05 1.50
C ASP A 61 -18.32 42.47 2.27
N ALA A 62 -19.08 41.51 2.81
CA ALA A 62 -20.25 41.77 3.64
C ALA A 62 -19.88 42.56 4.90
N LYS A 63 -18.77 42.20 5.57
CA LYS A 63 -18.26 42.93 6.73
C LYS A 63 -17.86 44.37 6.39
N ALA A 64 -17.32 44.61 5.20
CA ALA A 64 -16.95 45.95 4.74
C ALA A 64 -18.18 46.80 4.40
N SER A 65 -19.21 46.20 3.81
CA SER A 65 -20.45 46.86 3.39
C SER A 65 -21.51 46.97 4.50
N GLY A 66 -21.32 46.28 5.62
CA GLY A 66 -22.30 46.18 6.71
C GLY A 66 -23.49 45.26 6.39
N GLU A 67 -23.34 44.37 5.41
CA GLU A 67 -24.35 43.38 5.04
C GLU A 67 -24.35 42.19 6.00
N ASP A 68 -25.48 41.48 6.05
CA ASP A 68 -25.63 40.30 6.89
C ASP A 68 -24.74 39.15 6.38
N PRO A 69 -23.86 38.58 7.23
CA PRO A 69 -22.96 37.50 6.85
C PRO A 69 -23.66 36.23 6.34
N PHE A 70 -24.84 35.91 6.87
CA PHE A 70 -25.57 34.71 6.44
C PHE A 70 -26.16 34.89 5.04
N THR A 71 -26.70 36.08 4.76
CA THR A 71 -27.15 36.49 3.43
C THR A 71 -26.00 36.44 2.41
N ALA A 72 -24.80 36.84 2.80
CA ALA A 72 -23.61 36.77 1.93
C ALA A 72 -23.15 35.33 1.63
N ILE A 73 -23.30 34.40 2.58
CA ILE A 73 -23.05 32.97 2.34
C ILE A 73 -24.11 32.40 1.39
N GLU A 74 -25.38 32.70 1.62
CA GLU A 74 -26.50 32.24 0.79
C GLU A 74 -26.42 32.75 -0.66
N ALA A 75 -25.82 33.92 -0.87
CA ALA A 75 -25.52 34.44 -2.21
C ALA A 75 -24.48 33.59 -2.97
N VAL A 76 -23.62 32.84 -2.26
CA VAL A 76 -22.64 31.91 -2.86
C VAL A 76 -23.26 30.53 -3.08
N MET A 77 -24.00 30.01 -2.10
CA MET A 77 -24.68 28.72 -2.17
C MET A 77 -25.77 28.58 -1.09
N PRO A 78 -26.81 27.75 -1.31
CA PRO A 78 -27.83 27.49 -0.30
C PRO A 78 -27.25 26.98 1.03
N TRP A 79 -27.89 27.34 2.14
CA TRP A 79 -27.41 26.98 3.47
C TRP A 79 -27.27 25.46 3.70
N ASP A 80 -28.22 24.67 3.18
CA ASP A 80 -28.17 23.21 3.27
C ASP A 80 -26.97 22.62 2.52
N GLU A 81 -26.66 23.15 1.33
CA GLU A 81 -25.48 22.74 0.57
C GLU A 81 -24.18 23.17 1.27
N PHE A 82 -24.18 24.34 1.92
CA PHE A 82 -23.05 24.78 2.74
C PHE A 82 -22.81 23.84 3.93
N ALA A 83 -23.86 23.46 4.67
CA ALA A 83 -23.76 22.52 5.78
C ALA A 83 -23.22 21.14 5.33
N GLN A 84 -23.69 20.65 4.19
CA GLN A 84 -23.14 19.44 3.58
C GLN A 84 -21.68 19.64 3.18
N SER A 85 -21.32 20.82 2.65
CA SER A 85 -19.96 21.09 2.22
C SER A 85 -18.95 21.02 3.36
N VAL A 86 -19.33 21.47 4.57
CA VAL A 86 -18.53 21.40 5.81
C VAL A 86 -18.31 19.95 6.23
N THR A 87 -19.37 19.14 6.21
CA THR A 87 -19.27 17.70 6.51
C THR A 87 -18.32 16.99 5.54
N ASP A 88 -18.40 17.29 4.25
CA ASP A 88 -17.49 16.71 3.24
C ASP A 88 -16.03 17.16 3.47
N ALA A 89 -15.82 18.41 3.85
CA ALA A 89 -14.50 18.95 4.11
C ALA A 89 -13.86 18.30 5.34
N GLU A 90 -14.63 18.06 6.40
CA GLU A 90 -14.18 17.32 7.58
C GLU A 90 -13.77 15.89 7.22
N LEU A 91 -14.51 15.20 6.34
CA LEU A 91 -14.16 13.88 5.84
C LEU A 91 -12.85 13.89 5.05
N LEU A 92 -12.66 14.89 4.19
CA LEU A 92 -11.45 15.06 3.38
C LEU A 92 -10.21 15.45 4.21
N ALA A 93 -10.40 16.13 5.33
CA ALA A 93 -9.32 16.55 6.23
C ALA A 93 -8.79 15.40 7.12
N ARG A 94 -9.46 14.23 7.16
CA ARG A 94 -9.04 13.11 8.02
C ARG A 94 -7.68 12.54 7.61
N PRO A 95 -6.78 12.21 8.57
CA PRO A 95 -5.49 11.58 8.29
C PRO A 95 -5.60 10.27 7.50
N GLU A 96 -6.65 9.48 7.76
CA GLU A 96 -6.90 8.19 7.09
C GLU A 96 -7.11 8.34 5.58
N ALA A 97 -7.62 9.50 5.11
CA ALA A 97 -7.77 9.74 3.68
C ALA A 97 -6.43 9.78 2.93
N PHE A 98 -5.34 10.08 3.66
CA PHE A 98 -3.97 10.13 3.16
C PHE A 98 -3.11 8.93 3.58
N ASP A 99 -3.65 7.96 4.34
CA ASP A 99 -2.88 6.76 4.68
C ASP A 99 -2.82 5.81 3.47
N HIS A 100 -1.67 5.85 2.80
CA HIS A 100 -1.40 5.10 1.58
C HIS A 100 -0.76 3.74 1.84
N LEU A 101 -0.39 3.43 3.09
CA LEU A 101 0.27 2.17 3.46
C LEU A 101 -0.68 0.97 3.30
N HIS A 102 -1.99 1.17 3.50
CA HIS A 102 -2.98 0.12 3.33
C HIS A 102 -3.04 -0.43 1.89
N LEU A 103 -2.81 0.39 0.86
CA LEU A 103 -2.87 -0.05 -0.54
C LEU A 103 -1.71 -0.97 -0.94
N VAL A 104 -0.56 -0.85 -0.26
CA VAL A 104 0.55 -1.79 -0.42
C VAL A 104 0.21 -3.12 0.27
N SER A 105 -0.49 -3.06 1.41
CA SER A 105 -0.90 -4.25 2.17
C SER A 105 -1.91 -5.14 1.42
N GLU A 106 -2.80 -4.55 0.60
CA GLU A 106 -3.73 -5.32 -0.26
C GLU A 106 -2.98 -6.26 -1.22
N ASN A 107 -1.87 -5.80 -1.81
CA ASN A 107 -1.08 -6.59 -2.75
C ASN A 107 -0.19 -7.63 -2.05
N PHE A 108 0.12 -7.39 -0.77
CA PHE A 108 0.83 -8.34 0.08
C PHE A 108 0.03 -9.63 0.33
N ASN A 109 -1.30 -9.54 0.39
CA ASN A 109 -2.17 -10.72 0.50
C ASN A 109 -2.07 -11.61 -0.75
N THR A 110 -2.09 -11.02 -1.94
CA THR A 110 -1.92 -11.75 -3.20
C THR A 110 -0.57 -12.45 -3.25
N LEU A 111 0.51 -11.76 -2.85
CA LEU A 111 1.84 -12.35 -2.77
C LEU A 111 1.88 -13.55 -1.81
N ARG A 112 1.29 -13.41 -0.63
CA ARG A 112 1.26 -14.50 0.38
C ARG A 112 0.52 -15.75 -0.09
N LEU A 113 -0.47 -15.59 -0.98
CA LEU A 113 -1.28 -16.69 -1.47
C LEU A 113 -0.50 -17.62 -2.41
N TYR A 114 0.37 -17.07 -3.27
CA TYR A 114 1.09 -17.86 -4.28
C TYR A 114 2.56 -18.13 -3.93
N THR A 115 3.16 -17.36 -3.02
CA THR A 115 4.57 -17.52 -2.62
C THR A 115 4.90 -18.93 -2.10
N PRO A 116 4.06 -19.60 -1.28
CA PRO A 116 4.35 -20.97 -0.83
C PRO A 116 4.47 -21.95 -1.99
N ALA A 117 3.48 -21.97 -2.89
CA ALA A 117 3.48 -22.83 -4.07
C ALA A 117 4.64 -22.50 -5.02
N PHE A 118 4.99 -21.22 -5.18
CA PHE A 118 6.14 -20.78 -5.96
C PHE A 118 7.47 -21.32 -5.36
N LEU A 119 7.62 -21.21 -4.05
CA LEU A 119 8.82 -21.69 -3.34
C LEU A 119 8.91 -23.22 -3.33
N GLU A 120 7.81 -23.96 -3.34
CA GLU A 120 7.81 -25.42 -3.42
C GLU A 120 8.33 -25.95 -4.76
N VAL A 121 8.00 -25.27 -5.86
CA VAL A 121 8.40 -25.68 -7.22
C VAL A 121 9.86 -25.33 -7.52
N LEU A 122 10.41 -24.29 -6.88
CA LEU A 122 11.77 -23.83 -7.11
C LEU A 122 12.79 -24.78 -6.46
N GLN A 123 13.42 -25.68 -7.22
CA GLN A 123 14.53 -26.50 -6.71
C GLN A 123 15.84 -25.72 -6.70
N LEU A 124 16.01 -24.86 -5.70
CA LEU A 124 17.22 -24.08 -5.50
C LEU A 124 18.39 -24.94 -5.06
N ARG A 125 19.52 -24.83 -5.76
CA ARG A 125 20.83 -25.30 -5.31
C ARG A 125 21.76 -24.09 -5.30
N ALA A 126 22.39 -23.81 -4.16
CA ALA A 126 23.30 -22.68 -4.04
C ALA A 126 24.76 -23.11 -4.27
N ALA A 127 25.51 -22.26 -4.97
CA ALA A 127 26.96 -22.24 -4.88
C ALA A 127 27.38 -21.75 -3.47
N PRO A 128 28.61 -22.05 -2.99
CA PRO A 128 29.05 -21.67 -1.64
C PRO A 128 28.87 -20.19 -1.29
N ALA A 129 28.97 -19.30 -2.29
CA ALA A 129 28.78 -17.85 -2.12
C ALA A 129 27.31 -17.43 -1.92
N ALA A 130 26.34 -18.26 -2.35
CA ALA A 130 24.91 -17.98 -2.28
C ALA A 130 24.19 -18.76 -1.15
N GLN A 131 24.94 -19.51 -0.33
CA GLN A 131 24.39 -20.35 0.75
C GLN A 131 23.49 -19.56 1.71
N ARG A 132 23.87 -18.33 2.05
CA ARG A 132 23.06 -17.45 2.92
C ARG A 132 21.68 -17.10 2.34
N VAL A 133 21.56 -17.02 1.02
CA VAL A 133 20.29 -16.75 0.34
C VAL A 133 19.43 -18.02 0.34
N LEU A 134 20.04 -19.20 0.16
CA LEU A 134 19.35 -20.48 0.26
C LEU A 134 18.80 -20.72 1.67
N ASP A 135 19.60 -20.41 2.69
CA ASP A 135 19.18 -20.53 4.10
C ASP A 135 18.01 -19.58 4.42
N ALA A 136 17.99 -18.37 3.85
CA ALA A 136 16.88 -17.43 3.99
C ALA A 136 15.59 -17.93 3.29
N ILE A 137 15.73 -18.57 2.13
CA ILE A 137 14.58 -19.15 1.42
C ILE A 137 14.03 -20.37 2.14
N GLN A 138 14.89 -21.20 2.75
CA GLN A 138 14.47 -22.33 3.57
C GLN A 138 13.68 -21.85 4.80
N GLN A 139 14.12 -20.78 5.47
CA GLN A 139 13.35 -20.14 6.54
C GLN A 139 11.99 -19.64 6.06
N LEU A 140 11.91 -19.02 4.88
CA LEU A 140 10.64 -18.58 4.30
C LEU A 140 9.70 -19.75 3.98
N ARG A 141 10.21 -20.90 3.56
CA ARG A 141 9.41 -22.11 3.33
C ARG A 141 8.78 -22.63 4.63
N GLU A 142 9.59 -22.73 5.68
CA GLU A 142 9.13 -23.15 7.01
C GLU A 142 8.07 -22.19 7.56
N MET A 143 8.32 -20.88 7.47
CA MET A 143 7.35 -19.86 7.89
C MET A 143 6.04 -19.89 7.09
N ASN A 144 6.10 -20.18 5.78
CA ASN A 144 4.93 -20.30 4.94
C ASN A 144 4.13 -21.58 5.22
N ALA A 145 4.80 -22.70 5.50
CA ALA A 145 4.16 -23.96 5.89
C ALA A 145 3.43 -23.83 7.24
N ASP A 146 4.03 -23.10 8.18
CA ASP A 146 3.50 -22.93 9.54
C ASP A 146 2.43 -21.82 9.66
N ASN A 147 2.15 -21.06 8.59
CA ASN A 147 1.31 -19.84 8.63
C ASN A 147 1.74 -18.82 9.71
N CYS A 148 2.96 -18.94 10.24
CA CYS A 148 3.43 -18.16 11.38
C CYS A 148 3.71 -16.72 10.96
N ARG A 149 3.05 -15.78 11.64
CA ARG A 149 3.14 -14.34 11.39
C ARG A 149 4.59 -13.83 11.51
N MET A 150 4.89 -12.77 10.77
CA MET A 150 6.02 -11.86 10.94
C MET A 150 6.02 -11.20 12.34
N ARG A 151 6.21 -11.98 13.41
CA ARG A 151 6.39 -11.45 14.77
C ARG A 151 7.35 -12.33 15.56
N ARG A 152 8.61 -11.92 15.50
CA ARG A 152 9.79 -12.39 16.25
C ARG A 152 10.36 -13.76 15.84
N PRO A 153 11.70 -13.93 15.90
CA PRO A 153 12.30 -15.24 15.75
C PRO A 153 11.89 -16.13 16.92
N CYS A 154 11.45 -17.35 16.63
CA CYS A 154 11.31 -18.41 17.63
C CYS A 154 12.71 -18.69 18.22
N SER A 155 12.99 -18.17 19.41
CA SER A 155 14.17 -18.56 20.17
C SER A 155 13.94 -19.95 20.77
N SER A 156 14.42 -20.99 20.10
CA SER A 156 14.68 -22.28 20.76
C SER A 156 16.05 -22.21 21.44
N SER A 157 16.06 -21.85 22.72
CA SER A 157 17.20 -22.10 23.60
C SER A 157 16.98 -23.48 24.26
N PRO A 158 17.91 -24.45 24.15
CA PRO A 158 17.79 -25.67 24.93
C PRO A 158 18.20 -25.36 26.37
N ALA A 159 17.26 -25.61 27.29
CA ALA A 159 17.48 -25.59 28.72
C ALA A 159 18.70 -26.46 29.10
N GLY A 160 19.50 -25.94 30.03
CA GLY A 160 20.72 -26.56 30.48
C GLY A 160 20.52 -27.93 31.10
N ASN A 161 21.51 -28.79 30.92
CA ASN A 161 21.65 -30.01 31.69
C ASN A 161 22.80 -29.82 32.67
N ARG A 162 22.48 -29.65 33.96
CA ARG A 162 23.37 -29.95 35.08
C ARG A 162 22.90 -31.28 35.66
N SER A 163 23.78 -32.26 35.67
CA SER A 163 23.98 -33.23 36.74
C SER A 163 25.33 -33.88 36.53
#